data_AF-R7T0A9-F1
#
_entry.id   AF-R7T0A9-F1
#
_cell.length_a   1.000
_cell.length_b   1.000
_cell.length_c   1.000
_cell.angle_alpha   90.00
_cell.angle_beta   90.00
_cell.angle_gamma   90.00
#
_symmetry.space_group_name_H-M   'P 1'
#
loop_
_entity.id
_entity.type
_entity.pdbx_description
1 polymer ?
#
loop_
_entity_poly.entity_id
_entity_poly.type
_entity_poly.pdbx_seq_one_letter_code
_entity_poly.pdbx_strand_id
1 'polypeptide(L)'
;MCKADTLLHTLKLSDSDAGHSSYFNPLHLRHDLFSGQVPCLRTLEIRQLSVNWDHPVFSKTLTSLIVTEGSHGGGFEQLLSALEQMTYLECLLLEDAILSVGSRTASLPAPSRTIALPLLGFIHLNGIAVDSANLLRHLYPAIDTELEIITSVGQDVVQDLVTSLGSQLNQTVPLRTVCLAQMEGPKLILSAWRRDIDFHKWHSYISDRVAPIHLDLSSPVSSQGTRRLFSELPLWSSVRFLQVEANSGQRWAWRDIISNMPNLRVLGVLHGVENSMLDALSAAHPAENGGTPSVALPHLEVLAFRYTPLARHVQYMARFFHKLIDCLILRCNYDLPVLREIVPEVVWDGYVTMEDDDDDYIRDYIPSDYYEDRDYEDDVGY
;
A
#
# COMPACT_ATOMS: atom_id res chain seq x y z
N MET A 1 23.09 4.42 48.85
CA MET A 1 23.15 4.13 47.40
C MET A 1 22.85 2.66 47.21
N CYS A 2 21.59 2.30 47.01
CA CYS A 2 21.24 0.94 46.58
C CYS A 2 21.49 0.87 45.07
N LYS A 3 22.49 0.08 44.65
CA LYS A 3 22.58 -0.39 43.27
C LYS A 3 21.41 -1.34 43.04
N ALA A 4 20.26 -0.79 42.69
CA ALA A 4 19.25 -1.58 42.04
C ALA A 4 19.78 -1.83 40.63
N ASP A 5 20.42 -2.98 40.41
CA ASP A 5 20.64 -3.53 39.07
C ASP A 5 19.25 -3.80 38.50
N THR A 6 18.61 -2.75 37.97
CA THR A 6 17.26 -2.83 37.43
C THR A 6 17.33 -3.64 36.14
N LEU A 7 16.89 -4.90 36.24
CA LEU A 7 16.66 -5.86 35.15
C LEU A 7 15.52 -5.44 34.23
N LEU A 8 15.32 -4.14 34.00
CA LEU A 8 14.23 -3.63 33.19
C LEU A 8 14.53 -3.93 31.71
N HIS A 9 13.84 -4.92 31.14
CA HIS A 9 13.99 -5.33 29.75
C HIS A 9 13.01 -4.63 28.81
N THR A 10 11.85 -4.23 29.33
CA THR A 10 10.79 -3.58 28.58
C THR A 10 10.32 -2.36 29.34
N LEU A 11 10.26 -1.22 28.67
CA LEU A 11 9.73 0.01 29.21
C LEU A 11 8.64 0.52 28.27
N LYS A 12 7.44 0.72 28.81
CA LYS A 12 6.31 1.33 28.10
C LYS A 12 5.97 2.64 28.78
N LEU A 13 5.95 3.72 28.00
CA LEU A 13 5.63 5.06 28.44
C LEU A 13 4.46 5.55 27.61
N SER A 14 3.39 5.98 28.26
CA SER A 14 2.21 6.54 27.60
C SER A 14 1.65 7.70 28.40
N ASP A 15 1.20 8.74 27.73
CA ASP A 15 0.36 9.76 28.35
C ASP A 15 -1.07 9.20 28.51
N SER A 16 -1.56 9.10 29.75
CA SER A 16 -2.90 8.56 30.02
C SER A 16 -4.02 9.56 29.72
N ASP A 17 -3.72 10.86 29.63
CA ASP A 17 -4.71 11.93 29.51
C ASP A 17 -5.02 12.36 28.06
N ALA A 18 -4.41 11.71 27.07
CA ALA A 18 -4.55 12.06 25.66
C ALA A 18 -6.00 11.98 25.11
N GLY A 19 -6.90 11.29 25.81
CA GLY A 19 -8.31 11.16 25.41
C GLY A 19 -9.16 12.43 25.56
N HIS A 20 -8.69 13.47 26.28
CA HIS A 20 -9.59 14.56 26.72
C HIS A 20 -9.17 16.00 26.45
N SER A 21 -8.01 16.30 25.86
CA SER A 21 -7.71 17.71 25.52
C SER A 21 -6.67 17.90 24.40
N SER A 22 -7.13 18.33 23.23
CA SER A 22 -6.31 18.64 22.05
C SER A 22 -5.46 19.92 22.16
N TYR A 23 -5.23 20.44 23.37
CA TYR A 23 -4.57 21.75 23.57
C TYR A 23 -3.49 21.76 24.64
N PHE A 24 -3.25 20.66 25.36
CA PHE A 24 -2.20 20.64 26.37
C PHE A 24 -0.87 20.23 25.76
N ASN A 25 0.18 20.96 26.14
CA ASN A 25 1.56 20.65 25.78
C ASN A 25 1.85 19.18 26.11
N PRO A 26 2.40 18.40 25.16
CA PRO A 26 2.70 16.99 25.39
C PRO A 26 3.61 16.85 26.62
N LEU A 27 3.37 15.85 27.46
CA LEU A 27 4.25 15.55 28.58
C LEU A 27 5.64 15.22 28.02
N HIS A 28 6.65 15.95 28.51
CA HIS A 28 8.03 15.75 28.12
C HIS A 28 8.65 14.71 29.05
N LEU A 29 9.26 13.67 28.46
CA LEU A 29 10.04 12.71 29.23
C LEU A 29 11.26 13.42 29.83
N ARG A 30 11.38 13.38 31.16
CA ARG A 30 12.51 14.03 31.84
C ARG A 30 13.81 13.29 31.54
N HIS A 31 14.83 14.04 31.12
CA HIS A 31 16.17 13.52 30.80
C HIS A 31 16.85 12.74 31.94
N ASP A 32 16.45 12.98 33.19
CA ASP A 32 17.04 12.38 34.38
C ASP A 32 16.38 11.06 34.82
N LEU A 33 15.24 10.67 34.22
CA LEU A 33 14.39 9.56 34.69
C LEU A 33 15.17 8.25 34.85
N PHE A 34 16.15 8.02 33.97
CA PHE A 34 16.99 6.82 34.01
C PHE A 34 18.45 7.13 34.33
N SER A 35 18.88 8.39 34.33
CA SER A 35 20.28 8.79 34.54
C SER A 35 21.30 7.95 33.73
N GLY A 36 20.91 7.45 32.56
CA GLY A 36 21.71 6.54 31.71
C GLY A 36 21.84 5.08 32.19
N GLN A 37 21.07 4.65 33.20
CA GLN A 37 21.20 3.35 33.87
C GLN A 37 20.08 2.36 33.51
N VAL A 38 19.89 2.07 32.22
CA VAL A 38 19.01 0.97 31.76
C VAL A 38 19.77 -0.04 30.90
N PRO A 39 20.84 -0.67 31.43
CA PRO A 39 21.75 -1.50 30.64
C PRO A 39 21.14 -2.81 30.11
N CYS A 40 19.93 -3.18 30.56
CA CYS A 40 19.23 -4.38 30.11
C CYS A 40 18.00 -4.07 29.25
N LEU A 41 17.71 -2.79 28.96
CA LEU A 41 16.52 -2.41 28.22
C LEU A 41 16.63 -2.84 26.77
N ARG A 42 15.68 -3.66 26.33
CA ARG A 42 15.60 -4.22 24.97
C ARG A 42 14.42 -3.65 24.20
N THR A 43 13.30 -3.43 24.87
CA THR A 43 12.08 -2.93 24.23
C THR A 43 11.70 -1.58 24.83
N LEU A 44 11.63 -0.57 23.99
CA LEU A 44 11.15 0.76 24.36
C LEU A 44 9.90 1.09 23.54
N GLU A 45 8.82 1.39 24.26
CA GLU A 45 7.55 1.78 23.68
C GLU A 45 7.14 3.15 24.23
N ILE A 46 6.97 4.12 23.33
CA ILE A 46 6.63 5.51 23.66
C ILE A 46 5.35 5.86 22.91
N ARG A 47 4.27 6.15 23.64
CA ARG A 47 3.00 6.55 23.06
C ARG A 47 2.62 7.94 23.52
N GLN A 48 2.27 8.84 22.60
CA GLN A 48 1.70 10.15 22.94
C GLN A 48 2.57 11.00 23.88
N LEU A 49 3.89 10.81 23.82
CA LEU A 49 4.85 11.52 24.67
C LEU A 49 5.89 12.24 23.82
N SER A 50 6.30 13.41 24.30
CA SER A 50 7.43 14.13 23.71
C SER A 50 8.73 13.63 24.29
N VAL A 51 9.57 13.06 23.42
CA VAL A 51 10.91 12.60 23.78
C VAL A 51 11.91 13.18 22.79
N ASN A 52 13.02 13.71 23.30
CA ASN A 52 14.14 14.14 22.48
C ASN A 52 14.97 12.92 22.07
N TRP A 53 15.30 12.80 20.78
CA TRP A 53 16.06 11.66 20.24
C TRP A 53 17.49 11.55 20.81
N ASP A 54 18.03 12.60 21.44
CA ASP A 54 19.29 12.52 22.19
C ASP A 54 19.17 11.90 23.59
N HIS A 55 17.97 11.48 24.00
CA HIS A 55 17.73 10.93 25.33
C HIS A 55 18.51 9.61 25.53
N PRO A 56 19.23 9.42 26.66
CA PRO A 56 20.07 8.23 26.91
C PRO A 56 19.34 6.87 26.94
N VAL A 57 18.01 6.87 26.82
CA VAL A 57 17.20 5.65 26.73
C VAL A 57 17.37 4.98 25.37
N PHE A 58 17.67 5.77 24.34
CA PHE A 58 17.99 5.35 22.98
C PHE A 58 19.42 4.83 22.94
N SER A 59 19.60 3.60 23.39
CA SER A 59 20.91 2.99 23.58
C SER A 59 21.09 1.73 22.76
N LYS A 60 22.34 1.27 22.66
CA LYS A 60 22.72 0.05 21.94
C LYS A 60 22.04 -1.23 22.41
N THR A 61 21.41 -1.26 23.58
CA THR A 61 20.80 -2.49 24.09
C THR A 61 19.40 -2.72 23.53
N LEU A 62 18.80 -1.70 22.91
CA LEU A 62 17.49 -1.78 22.31
C LEU A 62 17.49 -2.71 21.09
N THR A 63 16.55 -3.65 21.11
CA THR A 63 16.21 -4.54 20.00
C THR A 63 14.84 -4.19 19.40
N SER A 64 13.98 -3.47 20.13
CA SER A 64 12.68 -3.03 19.62
C SER A 64 12.39 -1.60 20.08
N LEU A 65 12.09 -0.74 19.09
CA LEU A 65 11.68 0.63 19.28
C LEU A 65 10.29 0.81 18.67
N ILE A 66 9.33 1.22 19.50
CA ILE A 66 7.94 1.47 19.11
C ILE A 66 7.59 2.89 19.55
N VAL A 67 7.24 3.74 18.60
CA VAL A 67 6.90 5.14 18.89
C VAL A 67 5.61 5.49 18.15
N THR A 68 4.56 5.85 18.89
CA THR A 68 3.24 6.13 18.34
C THR A 68 2.76 7.51 18.77
N GLU A 69 2.32 8.34 17.81
CA GLU A 69 1.69 9.64 18.04
C GLU A 69 2.51 10.60 18.93
N GLY A 70 3.83 10.68 18.73
CA GLY A 70 4.73 11.49 19.54
C GLY A 70 5.10 12.83 18.87
N SER A 71 5.01 13.94 19.60
CA SER A 71 5.66 15.19 19.18
C SER A 71 7.11 15.14 19.62
N HIS A 72 8.02 14.81 18.72
CA HIS A 72 9.42 14.65 19.09
C HIS A 72 10.13 15.99 19.26
N GLY A 73 10.76 16.16 20.42
CA GLY A 73 11.76 17.20 20.59
C GLY A 73 12.96 16.86 19.69
N GLY A 74 13.44 17.84 18.95
CA GLY A 74 14.65 17.68 18.15
C GLY A 74 14.45 17.49 16.65
N GLY A 75 15.58 17.49 15.94
CA GLY A 75 15.64 17.44 14.48
C GLY A 75 15.82 16.02 13.93
N PHE A 76 15.57 15.86 12.62
CA PHE A 76 15.73 14.60 11.90
C PHE A 76 17.14 13.99 12.08
N GLU A 77 18.18 14.82 12.15
CA GLU A 77 19.55 14.37 12.42
C GLU A 77 19.75 13.76 13.82
N GLN A 78 18.96 14.16 14.82
CA GLN A 78 19.01 13.53 16.14
C GLN A 78 18.35 12.15 16.10
N LEU A 79 17.24 11.98 15.36
CA LEU A 79 16.65 10.66 15.08
C LEU A 79 17.68 9.74 14.41
N LEU A 80 18.35 10.22 13.35
CA LEU A 80 19.39 9.45 12.68
C LEU A 80 20.53 9.05 13.63
N SER A 81 20.97 9.98 14.49
CA SER A 81 22.01 9.71 15.49
C SER A 81 21.58 8.71 16.55
N ALA A 82 20.29 8.70 16.92
CA ALA A 82 19.72 7.73 17.85
C ALA A 82 19.68 6.33 17.25
N LEU A 83 19.18 6.20 16.02
CA LEU A 83 19.14 4.93 15.30
C LEU A 83 20.54 4.35 15.09
N GLU A 84 21.54 5.18 14.78
CA GLU A 84 22.93 4.77 14.64
C GLU A 84 23.53 4.19 15.93
N GLN A 85 23.03 4.59 17.10
CA GLN A 85 23.45 4.02 18.38
C GLN A 85 22.78 2.68 18.69
N MET A 86 21.62 2.39 18.09
CA MET A 86 20.83 1.16 18.31
C MET A 86 21.28 0.04 17.37
N THR A 87 22.54 -0.35 17.44
CA THR A 87 23.13 -1.34 16.51
C THR A 87 22.54 -2.75 16.61
N TYR A 88 21.78 -3.03 17.68
CA TYR A 88 21.07 -4.30 17.90
C TYR A 88 19.57 -4.24 17.59
N LEU A 89 19.10 -3.17 16.95
CA LEU A 89 17.69 -3.00 16.63
C LEU A 89 17.21 -4.06 15.64
N GLU A 90 16.18 -4.81 16.04
CA GLU A 90 15.51 -5.86 15.27
C GLU A 90 14.15 -5.38 14.74
N CYS A 91 13.47 -4.50 15.48
CA CYS A 91 12.15 -3.99 15.16
C CYS A 91 12.09 -2.47 15.34
N LEU A 92 11.70 -1.76 14.28
CA LEU A 92 11.47 -0.32 14.28
C LEU A 92 10.02 -0.03 13.87
N LEU A 93 9.24 0.55 14.76
CA LEU A 93 7.86 0.96 14.52
C LEU A 93 7.71 2.45 14.85
N LEU A 94 7.39 3.25 13.83
CA LEU A 94 7.14 4.69 13.93
C LEU A 94 5.76 5.02 13.36
N GLU A 95 4.80 5.31 14.21
CA GLU A 95 3.45 5.75 13.85
C GLU A 95 3.30 7.24 14.16
N ASP A 96 3.14 8.06 13.12
CA ASP A 96 3.03 9.53 13.19
C ASP A 96 4.17 10.16 14.02
N ALA A 97 5.33 9.50 14.03
CA ALA A 97 6.51 9.85 14.82
C ALA A 97 7.70 10.31 13.94
N ILE A 98 7.55 10.22 12.61
CA ILE A 98 8.61 10.61 11.67
C ILE A 98 8.63 12.14 11.54
N LEU A 99 9.80 12.73 11.77
CA LEU A 99 9.97 14.19 11.70
C LEU A 99 9.81 14.70 10.26
N SER A 100 9.03 15.77 10.10
CA SER A 100 8.72 16.32 8.78
C SER A 100 9.92 16.97 8.10
N VAL A 101 10.13 16.67 6.81
CA VAL A 101 11.19 17.25 5.96
C VAL A 101 10.90 18.72 5.58
N GLY A 102 9.73 19.26 5.97
CA GLY A 102 9.30 20.61 5.65
C GLY A 102 8.63 20.68 4.28
N SER A 103 7.42 21.24 4.24
CA SER A 103 6.44 21.11 3.15
C SER A 103 6.79 21.78 1.81
N ARG A 104 8.03 22.21 1.58
CA ARG A 104 8.40 23.08 0.42
C ARG A 104 9.40 22.49 -0.56
N THR A 105 9.90 21.29 -0.34
CA THR A 105 10.89 20.70 -1.26
C THR A 105 10.19 19.84 -2.31
N ALA A 106 10.43 20.14 -3.58
CA ALA A 106 9.87 19.38 -4.70
C ALA A 106 10.51 17.98 -4.85
N SER A 107 11.67 17.79 -4.23
CA SER A 107 12.42 16.53 -4.17
C SER A 107 13.16 16.45 -2.85
N LEU A 108 13.26 15.25 -2.29
CA LEU A 108 14.08 14.99 -1.12
C LEU A 108 15.57 15.27 -1.38
N PRO A 109 16.30 15.85 -0.39
CA PRO A 109 17.74 16.02 -0.49
C PRO A 109 18.46 14.66 -0.55
N ALA A 110 19.72 14.68 -0.97
CA ALA A 110 20.58 13.51 -0.86
C ALA A 110 20.75 13.12 0.63
N PRO A 111 20.80 11.82 0.96
CA PRO A 111 20.97 11.40 2.34
C PRO A 111 22.31 11.90 2.88
N SER A 112 22.28 12.60 4.02
CA SER A 112 23.46 13.09 4.74
C SER A 112 24.42 11.95 5.16
N ARG A 113 23.86 10.78 5.51
CA ARG A 113 24.59 9.55 5.87
C ARG A 113 23.70 8.32 5.73
N THR A 114 24.31 7.14 5.72
CA THR A 114 23.61 5.85 5.74
C THR A 114 23.85 5.14 7.08
N ILE A 115 22.82 4.58 7.68
CA ILE A 115 22.84 3.89 8.96
C ILE A 115 22.72 2.39 8.72
N ALA A 116 23.76 1.65 9.08
CA ALA A 116 23.75 0.20 9.00
C ALA A 116 23.00 -0.40 10.21
N LEU A 117 21.92 -1.12 9.94
CA LEU A 117 21.12 -1.82 10.95
C LEU A 117 21.03 -3.31 10.58
N PRO A 118 22.13 -4.07 10.79
CA PRO A 118 22.29 -5.42 10.23
C PRO A 118 21.38 -6.48 10.86
N LEU A 119 20.75 -6.17 12.00
CA LEU A 119 19.82 -7.05 12.69
C LEU A 119 18.35 -6.64 12.49
N LEU A 120 18.11 -5.52 11.80
CA LEU A 120 16.76 -5.00 11.61
C LEU A 120 15.99 -5.94 10.69
N GLY A 121 15.00 -6.63 11.26
CA GLY A 121 14.16 -7.59 10.57
C GLY A 121 12.78 -7.05 10.24
N PHE A 122 12.33 -5.98 10.91
CA PHE A 122 11.00 -5.39 10.71
C PHE A 122 11.04 -3.87 10.79
N ILE A 123 10.47 -3.20 9.79
CA ILE A 123 10.27 -1.75 9.70
C ILE A 123 8.79 -1.48 9.49
N HIS A 124 8.17 -0.73 10.39
CA HIS A 124 6.82 -0.18 10.24
C HIS A 124 6.87 1.35 10.27
N LEU A 125 6.42 1.98 9.20
CA LEU A 125 6.33 3.44 9.07
C LEU A 125 4.89 3.83 8.75
N ASN A 126 4.23 4.49 9.68
CA ASN A 126 2.91 5.07 9.46
C ASN A 126 3.01 6.59 9.57
N GLY A 127 2.58 7.32 8.53
CA GLY A 127 2.61 8.78 8.50
C GLY A 127 2.71 9.36 7.09
N ILE A 128 3.40 10.49 6.95
CA ILE A 128 3.52 11.17 5.66
C ILE A 128 4.49 10.40 4.74
N ALA A 129 4.08 10.18 3.49
CA ALA A 129 4.83 9.41 2.49
C ALA A 129 6.25 9.96 2.25
N VAL A 130 6.41 11.29 2.19
CA VAL A 130 7.70 11.94 1.94
C VAL A 130 8.67 11.76 3.12
N ASP A 131 8.17 11.78 4.35
CA ASP A 131 8.98 11.62 5.55
C ASP A 131 9.42 10.16 5.71
N SER A 132 8.52 9.22 5.40
CA SER A 132 8.85 7.79 5.32
C SER A 132 9.91 7.51 4.25
N ALA A 133 9.77 8.10 3.06
CA ALA A 133 10.75 8.01 1.99
C ALA A 133 12.12 8.55 2.43
N ASN A 134 12.12 9.70 3.11
CA ASN A 134 13.35 10.31 3.61
C ASN A 134 14.06 9.38 4.58
N LEU A 135 13.36 8.89 5.60
CA LEU A 135 13.92 7.94 6.55
C LEU A 135 14.49 6.69 5.85
N LEU A 136 13.74 6.08 4.93
CA LEU A 136 14.19 4.88 4.21
C LEU A 136 15.48 5.08 3.39
N ARG A 137 15.77 6.30 2.91
CA ARG A 137 17.05 6.59 2.21
C ARG A 137 18.26 6.54 3.12
N HIS A 138 18.05 6.72 4.43
CA HIS A 138 19.10 6.69 5.42
C HIS A 138 19.30 5.31 6.05
N LEU A 139 18.36 4.37 5.89
CA LEU A 139 18.46 3.05 6.49
C LEU A 139 19.12 2.05 5.52
N TYR A 140 20.02 1.23 6.05
CA TYR A 140 20.59 0.07 5.37
C TYR A 140 20.34 -1.16 6.24
N PRO A 141 19.15 -1.78 6.13
CA PRO A 141 18.72 -2.86 7.03
C PRO A 141 19.25 -4.23 6.57
N ALA A 142 18.89 -5.29 7.28
CA ALA A 142 19.30 -6.66 6.94
C ALA A 142 18.71 -7.12 5.59
N ILE A 143 19.38 -8.08 4.96
CA ILE A 143 18.80 -8.80 3.81
C ILE A 143 17.50 -9.45 4.30
N ASP A 144 16.41 -9.26 3.56
CA ASP A 144 15.08 -9.80 3.83
C ASP A 144 14.27 -9.13 4.95
N THR A 145 14.62 -7.90 5.34
CA THR A 145 13.79 -7.06 6.21
C THR A 145 12.32 -7.03 5.74
N GLU A 146 11.40 -7.19 6.69
CA GLU A 146 9.97 -7.00 6.50
C GLU A 146 9.64 -5.50 6.57
N LEU A 147 8.78 -5.05 5.66
CA LEU A 147 8.50 -3.63 5.47
C LEU A 147 7.00 -3.38 5.43
N GLU A 148 6.53 -2.59 6.38
CA GLU A 148 5.17 -2.08 6.44
C GLU A 148 5.20 -0.55 6.33
N ILE A 149 4.48 0.00 5.35
CA ILE A 149 4.34 1.46 5.19
C ILE A 149 2.88 1.81 5.05
N ILE A 150 2.38 2.67 5.92
CA ILE A 150 1.01 3.19 5.89
C ILE A 150 1.08 4.69 5.69
N THR A 151 0.46 5.22 4.64
CA THR A 151 0.49 6.67 4.37
C THR A 151 -0.78 7.38 4.80
N SER A 152 -0.63 8.56 5.39
CA SER A 152 -1.75 9.39 5.83
C SER A 152 -2.69 9.77 4.67
N VAL A 153 -3.98 9.94 4.99
CA VAL A 153 -5.04 10.24 4.01
C VAL A 153 -4.75 11.54 3.24
N GLY A 154 -5.03 11.52 1.92
CA GLY A 154 -4.89 12.68 1.04
C GLY A 154 -3.46 12.98 0.58
N GLN A 155 -2.50 12.10 0.87
CA GLN A 155 -1.14 12.18 0.37
C GLN A 155 -0.96 11.26 -0.83
N ASP A 156 -0.60 11.84 -1.98
CA ASP A 156 -0.21 11.06 -3.15
C ASP A 156 1.15 10.39 -2.91
N VAL A 157 1.33 9.21 -3.54
CA VAL A 157 2.60 8.52 -3.55
C VAL A 157 3.63 9.40 -4.25
N VAL A 158 4.66 9.81 -3.52
CA VAL A 158 5.73 10.65 -4.06
C VAL A 158 6.79 9.81 -4.76
N GLN A 159 7.41 10.35 -5.81
CA GLN A 159 8.50 9.69 -6.55
C GLN A 159 9.63 9.23 -5.63
N ASP A 160 9.89 10.02 -4.60
CA ASP A 160 10.94 9.75 -3.64
C ASP A 160 10.67 8.46 -2.85
N LEU A 161 9.40 8.16 -2.52
CA LEU A 161 9.02 6.90 -1.87
C LEU A 161 9.24 5.73 -2.80
N VAL A 162 8.79 5.83 -4.05
CA VAL A 162 8.99 4.82 -5.10
C VAL A 162 10.48 4.51 -5.27
N THR A 163 11.31 5.54 -5.37
CA THR A 163 12.76 5.42 -5.53
C THR A 163 13.40 4.73 -4.33
N SER A 164 12.99 5.12 -3.11
CA SER A 164 13.53 4.57 -1.87
C SER A 164 13.14 3.11 -1.70
N LEU A 165 11.87 2.76 -1.95
CA LEU A 165 11.40 1.38 -2.02
C LEU A 165 12.18 0.55 -3.03
N GLY A 166 12.40 1.09 -4.23
CA GLY A 166 13.21 0.44 -5.26
C GLY A 166 14.61 0.10 -4.76
N SER A 167 15.31 1.05 -4.13
CA SER A 167 16.66 0.81 -3.60
C SER A 167 16.71 -0.23 -2.47
N GLN A 168 15.70 -0.26 -1.60
CA GLN A 168 15.64 -1.20 -0.48
C GLN A 168 15.28 -2.61 -0.97
N LEU A 169 14.24 -2.73 -1.78
CA LEU A 169 13.69 -4.02 -2.20
C LEU A 169 14.57 -4.73 -3.23
N ASN A 170 15.30 -4.00 -4.08
CA ASN A 170 16.22 -4.60 -5.05
C ASN A 170 17.39 -5.36 -4.41
N GLN A 171 17.65 -5.18 -3.12
CA GLN A 171 18.70 -5.89 -2.38
C GLN A 171 18.18 -7.16 -1.70
N THR A 172 16.87 -7.40 -1.73
CA THR A 172 16.21 -8.52 -1.04
C THR A 172 15.93 -9.70 -1.97
N VAL A 173 15.55 -10.85 -1.40
CA VAL A 173 15.07 -11.99 -2.19
C VAL A 173 13.89 -11.54 -3.08
N PRO A 174 13.89 -11.89 -4.38
CA PRO A 174 12.87 -11.41 -5.31
C PRO A 174 11.44 -11.79 -4.90
N LEU A 175 10.51 -10.87 -5.17
CA LEU A 175 9.09 -11.10 -4.96
C LEU A 175 8.52 -12.06 -6.01
N ARG A 176 7.62 -12.92 -5.55
CA ARG A 176 7.00 -13.99 -6.33
C ARG A 176 5.49 -13.85 -6.43
N THR A 177 4.87 -13.35 -5.37
CA THR A 177 3.42 -13.15 -5.28
C THR A 177 3.14 -11.71 -4.89
N VAL A 178 2.18 -11.07 -5.56
CA VAL A 178 1.67 -9.74 -5.24
C VAL A 178 0.15 -9.80 -5.16
N CYS A 179 -0.42 -9.14 -4.16
CA CYS A 179 -1.84 -8.88 -4.03
C CYS A 179 -2.05 -7.36 -3.99
N LEU A 180 -2.88 -6.85 -4.88
CA LEU A 180 -3.29 -5.45 -4.92
C LEU A 180 -4.77 -5.38 -4.56
N ALA A 181 -5.14 -4.48 -3.67
CA ALA A 181 -6.52 -4.24 -3.31
C ALA A 181 -6.79 -2.74 -3.28
N GLN A 182 -7.94 -2.33 -3.78
CA GLN A 182 -8.45 -0.97 -3.61
C GLN A 182 -9.93 -1.06 -3.28
N MET A 183 -10.25 -1.21 -1.99
CA MET A 183 -11.62 -1.47 -1.56
C MET A 183 -12.41 -0.16 -1.41
N GLU A 184 -11.94 0.74 -0.57
CA GLU A 184 -12.68 1.96 -0.24
C GLU A 184 -11.84 3.21 -0.50
N GLY A 185 -12.38 4.13 -1.31
CA GLY A 185 -11.74 5.40 -1.61
C GLY A 185 -10.45 5.28 -2.46
N PRO A 186 -9.53 6.25 -2.32
CA PRO A 186 -8.28 6.29 -3.09
C PRO A 186 -7.20 5.36 -2.51
N LYS A 187 -7.52 4.46 -1.58
CA LYS A 187 -6.52 3.73 -0.80
C LYS A 187 -6.08 2.45 -1.52
N LEU A 188 -4.84 2.41 -2.00
CA LEU A 188 -4.21 1.23 -2.57
C LEU A 188 -3.49 0.44 -1.47
N ILE A 189 -3.92 -0.80 -1.28
CA ILE A 189 -3.22 -1.78 -0.46
C ILE A 189 -2.42 -2.70 -1.37
N LEU A 190 -1.13 -2.83 -1.12
CA LEU A 190 -0.22 -3.75 -1.79
C LEU A 190 0.38 -4.68 -0.74
N SER A 191 0.22 -5.98 -0.95
CA SER A 191 0.87 -7.01 -0.15
C SER A 191 1.71 -7.89 -1.05
N ALA A 192 2.95 -8.20 -0.67
CA ALA A 192 3.84 -9.00 -1.49
C ALA A 192 4.65 -10.03 -0.70
N TRP A 193 4.92 -11.16 -1.34
CA TRP A 193 5.62 -12.31 -0.75
C TRP A 193 6.75 -12.81 -1.65
N ARG A 194 7.79 -13.33 -1.00
CA ARG A 194 8.99 -13.94 -1.63
C ARG A 194 8.79 -15.39 -2.09
N ARG A 195 7.56 -15.91 -1.96
CA ARG A 195 7.19 -17.28 -2.32
C ARG A 195 5.93 -17.30 -3.17
N ASP A 196 5.76 -18.38 -3.91
CA ASP A 196 4.55 -18.65 -4.69
C ASP A 196 3.40 -18.97 -3.71
N ILE A 197 2.35 -18.14 -3.68
CA ILE A 197 1.15 -18.37 -2.87
C ILE A 197 0.00 -18.75 -3.79
N ASP A 198 -0.66 -19.84 -3.43
CA ASP A 198 -1.87 -20.29 -4.08
C ASP A 198 -3.09 -19.54 -3.54
N PHE A 199 -3.59 -18.58 -4.34
CA PHE A 199 -4.79 -17.81 -4.01
C PHE A 199 -6.06 -18.67 -3.97
N HIS A 200 -6.10 -19.90 -4.49
CA HIS A 200 -7.27 -20.79 -4.33
C HIS A 200 -7.53 -21.13 -2.85
N LYS A 201 -6.48 -21.11 -2.03
CA LYS A 201 -6.55 -21.37 -0.59
C LYS A 201 -6.42 -20.10 0.24
N TRP A 202 -6.62 -18.93 -0.38
CA TRP A 202 -6.37 -17.62 0.23
C TRP A 202 -7.03 -17.43 1.59
N HIS A 203 -8.29 -17.82 1.73
CA HIS A 203 -9.04 -17.74 2.99
C HIS A 203 -8.37 -18.51 4.16
N SER A 204 -7.56 -19.54 3.85
CA SER A 204 -6.80 -20.28 4.86
C SER A 204 -5.41 -19.71 5.16
N TYR A 205 -4.91 -18.79 4.32
CA TYR A 205 -3.56 -18.22 4.46
C TYR A 205 -3.51 -16.83 5.09
N ILE A 206 -4.56 -16.01 4.95
CA ILE A 206 -4.58 -14.66 5.50
C ILE A 206 -4.55 -14.66 7.03
N SER A 207 -5.15 -15.67 7.68
CA SER A 207 -5.24 -15.68 9.15
C SER A 207 -3.88 -15.83 9.84
N ASP A 208 -2.87 -16.38 9.16
CA ASP A 208 -1.66 -16.86 9.83
C ASP A 208 -0.37 -16.13 9.46
N ARG A 209 -0.32 -15.30 8.39
CA ARG A 209 0.94 -14.65 7.99
C ARG A 209 0.77 -13.25 7.42
N VAL A 210 1.38 -12.29 8.10
CA VAL A 210 1.67 -10.94 7.60
C VAL A 210 2.54 -11.04 6.35
N ALA A 211 2.25 -10.23 5.33
CA ALA A 211 3.06 -10.17 4.14
C ALA A 211 4.43 -9.54 4.47
N PRO A 212 5.57 -10.10 4.00
CA PRO A 212 6.88 -9.47 4.22
C PRO A 212 6.96 -8.03 3.73
N ILE A 213 6.13 -7.66 2.75
CA ILE A 213 5.96 -6.28 2.34
C ILE A 213 4.47 -5.97 2.36
N HIS A 214 4.09 -4.94 3.12
CA HIS A 214 2.75 -4.40 3.19
C HIS A 214 2.82 -2.88 2.97
N LEU A 215 2.23 -2.39 1.89
CA LEU A 215 2.12 -0.97 1.62
C LEU A 215 0.65 -0.60 1.60
N ASP A 216 0.29 0.31 2.49
CA ASP A 216 -1.03 0.87 2.59
C ASP A 216 -0.99 2.35 2.19
N LEU A 217 -1.27 2.63 0.93
CA LEU A 217 -1.01 3.91 0.29
C LEU A 217 -2.33 4.67 0.08
N SER A 218 -2.44 5.85 0.67
CA SER A 218 -3.56 6.78 0.49
C SER A 218 -3.59 7.48 -0.88
N SER A 219 -3.22 6.78 -1.96
CA SER A 219 -3.18 7.27 -3.34
C SER A 219 -3.79 6.26 -4.30
N PRO A 220 -4.66 6.67 -5.23
CA PRO A 220 -5.38 5.73 -6.08
C PRO A 220 -4.42 5.00 -7.02
N VAL A 221 -4.81 3.81 -7.49
CA VAL A 221 -3.95 3.03 -8.39
C VAL A 221 -3.61 3.76 -9.69
N SER A 222 -4.47 4.69 -10.10
CA SER A 222 -4.33 5.48 -11.30
C SER A 222 -3.42 6.71 -11.12
N SER A 223 -2.96 7.01 -9.90
CA SER A 223 -2.07 8.14 -9.62
C SER A 223 -0.70 7.95 -10.28
N GLN A 224 -0.01 9.06 -10.55
CA GLN A 224 1.30 9.02 -11.19
C GLN A 224 2.33 8.26 -10.35
N GLY A 225 2.34 8.47 -9.02
CA GLY A 225 3.25 7.78 -8.11
C GLY A 225 3.03 6.27 -8.11
N THR A 226 1.78 5.83 -8.04
CA THR A 226 1.44 4.41 -8.07
C THR A 226 1.77 3.78 -9.42
N ARG A 227 1.52 4.47 -10.55
CA ARG A 227 1.93 3.95 -11.86
C ARG A 227 3.43 3.72 -11.94
N ARG A 228 4.22 4.68 -11.47
CA ARG A 228 5.68 4.56 -11.44
C ARG A 228 6.18 3.45 -10.52
N LEU A 229 5.49 3.23 -9.39
CA LEU A 229 5.76 2.09 -8.52
C LEU A 229 5.79 0.78 -9.33
N PHE A 230 4.83 0.59 -10.23
CA PHE A 230 4.76 -0.61 -11.08
C PHE A 230 5.60 -0.52 -12.36
N SER A 231 5.67 0.63 -13.01
CA SER A 231 6.27 0.80 -14.34
C SER A 231 7.78 1.11 -14.34
N GLU A 232 8.35 1.58 -13.23
CA GLU A 232 9.77 1.97 -13.17
C GLU A 232 10.64 1.01 -12.35
N LEU A 233 10.03 0.19 -11.47
CA LEU A 233 10.79 -0.66 -10.57
C LEU A 233 10.98 -2.09 -11.13
N PRO A 234 12.22 -2.60 -11.20
CA PRO A 234 12.50 -3.95 -11.71
C PRO A 234 12.10 -5.06 -10.72
N LEU A 235 11.67 -4.69 -9.50
CA LEU A 235 11.36 -5.61 -8.43
C LEU A 235 10.19 -6.55 -8.74
N TRP A 236 9.34 -6.19 -9.71
CA TRP A 236 8.21 -6.99 -10.16
C TRP A 236 8.59 -8.07 -11.18
N SER A 237 9.81 -8.03 -11.72
CA SER A 237 10.24 -8.91 -12.81
C SER A 237 10.16 -10.40 -12.47
N SER A 238 10.29 -10.76 -11.19
CA SER A 238 10.25 -12.14 -10.70
C SER A 238 8.86 -12.61 -10.27
N VAL A 239 7.86 -11.73 -10.28
CA VAL A 239 6.49 -12.03 -9.87
C VAL A 239 5.86 -13.02 -10.83
N ARG A 240 5.27 -14.07 -10.26
CA ARG A 240 4.58 -15.15 -10.98
C ARG A 240 3.08 -15.18 -10.69
N PHE A 241 2.67 -14.65 -9.54
CA PHE A 241 1.29 -14.65 -9.09
C PHE A 241 0.87 -13.21 -8.77
N LEU A 242 -0.15 -12.71 -9.45
CA LEU A 242 -0.74 -11.41 -9.19
C LEU A 242 -2.22 -11.63 -8.92
N GLN A 243 -2.67 -11.16 -7.77
CA GLN A 243 -4.08 -11.06 -7.43
C GLN A 243 -4.45 -9.58 -7.37
N VAL A 244 -5.53 -9.20 -8.04
CA VAL A 244 -6.08 -7.86 -7.97
C VAL A 244 -7.50 -7.94 -7.41
N GLU A 245 -7.76 -7.21 -6.35
CA GLU A 245 -9.06 -7.06 -5.72
C GLU A 245 -9.59 -5.67 -6.10
N ALA A 246 -10.41 -5.67 -7.14
CA ALA A 246 -10.88 -4.47 -7.80
C ALA A 246 -12.36 -4.25 -7.48
N ASN A 247 -12.69 -3.10 -6.90
CA ASN A 247 -14.09 -2.74 -6.73
C ASN A 247 -14.69 -2.13 -8.00
N SER A 248 -15.99 -2.35 -8.19
CA SER A 248 -16.72 -1.84 -9.36
C SER A 248 -16.60 -0.32 -9.45
N GLY A 249 -16.16 0.19 -10.60
CA GLY A 249 -16.05 1.62 -10.90
C GLY A 249 -14.64 2.22 -10.73
N GLN A 250 -13.68 1.46 -10.20
CA GLN A 250 -12.29 1.90 -10.12
C GLN A 250 -11.51 1.54 -11.38
N ARG A 251 -10.81 2.53 -11.93
CA ARG A 251 -9.98 2.36 -13.12
C ARG A 251 -8.57 1.92 -12.73
N TRP A 252 -8.22 0.71 -13.13
CA TRP A 252 -6.88 0.16 -12.91
C TRP A 252 -5.96 0.48 -14.08
N ALA A 253 -4.72 0.87 -13.78
CA ALA A 253 -3.68 1.14 -14.76
C ALA A 253 -3.04 -0.19 -15.23
N TRP A 254 -3.84 -1.11 -15.75
CA TRP A 254 -3.44 -2.49 -16.04
C TRP A 254 -2.16 -2.62 -16.85
N ARG A 255 -1.99 -1.78 -17.88
CA ARG A 255 -0.78 -1.76 -18.71
C ARG A 255 0.46 -1.48 -17.87
N ASP A 256 0.40 -0.48 -17.01
CA ASP A 256 1.52 -0.09 -16.15
C ASP A 256 1.83 -1.19 -15.13
N ILE A 257 0.79 -1.77 -14.50
CA ILE A 257 0.90 -2.85 -13.51
C ILE A 257 1.60 -4.09 -14.08
N ILE A 258 1.16 -4.58 -15.24
CA ILE A 258 1.65 -5.86 -15.78
C ILE A 258 2.94 -5.71 -16.62
N SER A 259 3.28 -4.49 -17.06
CA SER A 259 4.42 -4.23 -17.95
C SER A 259 5.76 -4.76 -17.41
N ASN A 260 5.99 -4.67 -16.10
CA ASN A 260 7.20 -5.15 -15.45
C ASN A 260 7.06 -6.53 -14.80
N MET A 261 6.02 -7.29 -15.16
CA MET A 261 5.82 -8.66 -14.68
C MET A 261 5.89 -9.68 -15.83
N PRO A 262 6.99 -9.74 -16.62
CA PRO A 262 7.08 -10.61 -17.79
C PRO A 262 6.95 -12.11 -17.44
N ASN A 263 7.29 -12.48 -16.20
CA ASN A 263 7.22 -13.85 -15.69
C ASN A 263 5.88 -14.21 -15.05
N LEU A 264 4.85 -13.35 -15.16
CA LEU A 264 3.54 -13.60 -14.59
C LEU A 264 2.91 -14.85 -15.20
N ARG A 265 2.50 -15.79 -14.34
CA ARG A 265 1.87 -17.06 -14.71
C ARG A 265 0.40 -17.12 -14.32
N VAL A 266 0.06 -16.50 -13.20
CA VAL A 266 -1.31 -16.47 -12.67
C VAL A 266 -1.73 -15.04 -12.46
N LEU A 267 -2.81 -14.64 -13.12
CA LEU A 267 -3.51 -13.39 -12.90
C LEU A 267 -4.90 -13.71 -12.34
N GLY A 268 -5.12 -13.39 -11.07
CA GLY A 268 -6.42 -13.43 -10.44
C GLY A 268 -7.04 -12.04 -10.38
N VAL A 269 -8.34 -11.95 -10.61
CA VAL A 269 -9.14 -10.74 -10.39
C VAL A 269 -10.33 -11.08 -9.51
N LEU A 270 -10.49 -10.30 -8.45
CA LEU A 270 -11.59 -10.38 -7.48
C LEU A 270 -12.53 -9.18 -7.67
N HIS A 271 -13.83 -9.43 -7.52
CA HIS A 271 -14.93 -8.45 -7.45
C HIS A 271 -15.23 -7.63 -8.71
N GLY A 272 -14.24 -7.14 -9.45
CA GLY A 272 -14.46 -6.17 -10.53
C GLY A 272 -13.53 -6.42 -11.70
N VAL A 273 -14.09 -6.57 -12.89
CA VAL A 273 -13.30 -6.73 -14.12
C VAL A 273 -13.60 -5.60 -15.08
N GLU A 274 -12.53 -5.03 -15.63
CA GLU A 274 -12.59 -3.94 -16.60
C GLU A 274 -12.10 -4.40 -17.98
N ASN A 275 -12.68 -3.83 -19.04
CA ASN A 275 -12.21 -4.06 -20.42
C ASN A 275 -10.75 -3.61 -20.63
N SER A 276 -10.29 -2.62 -19.87
CA SER A 276 -8.91 -2.12 -19.89
C SER A 276 -7.88 -3.21 -19.54
N MET A 277 -8.28 -4.20 -18.73
CA MET A 277 -7.44 -5.36 -18.43
C MET A 277 -7.21 -6.20 -19.68
N LEU A 278 -8.28 -6.55 -20.41
CA LEU A 278 -8.17 -7.33 -21.64
C LEU A 278 -7.42 -6.57 -22.72
N ASP A 279 -7.59 -5.25 -22.80
CA ASP A 279 -6.83 -4.38 -23.69
C ASP A 279 -5.32 -4.38 -23.34
N ALA A 280 -4.97 -4.48 -22.06
CA ALA A 280 -3.58 -4.60 -21.61
C ALA A 280 -3.01 -6.00 -21.91
N LEU A 281 -3.78 -7.07 -21.70
CA LEU A 281 -3.38 -8.45 -22.02
C LEU A 281 -3.22 -8.68 -23.53
N SER A 282 -3.98 -7.93 -24.34
CA SER A 282 -3.94 -8.00 -25.80
C SER A 282 -2.93 -7.03 -26.43
N ALA A 283 -2.17 -6.30 -25.61
CA ALA A 283 -1.17 -5.38 -26.12
C ALA A 283 -0.05 -6.16 -26.82
N ALA A 284 0.11 -5.92 -28.12
CA ALA A 284 1.25 -6.41 -28.89
C ALA A 284 2.35 -5.36 -28.86
N HIS A 285 3.55 -5.78 -28.49
CA HIS A 285 4.76 -4.99 -28.60
C HIS A 285 5.39 -5.24 -29.97
N PRO A 286 5.66 -4.17 -30.74
CA PRO A 286 6.36 -4.31 -32.00
C PRO A 286 7.75 -4.91 -31.73
N ALA A 287 8.22 -5.71 -32.68
CA ALA A 287 9.55 -6.27 -32.64
C ALA A 287 10.60 -5.15 -32.61
N GLU A 288 11.32 -5.01 -31.51
CA GLU A 288 12.53 -4.19 -31.48
C GLU A 288 13.66 -4.95 -32.18
N ASN A 289 14.39 -4.27 -33.07
CA ASN A 289 15.60 -4.79 -33.74
C ASN A 289 15.42 -6.10 -34.54
N GLY A 290 14.27 -6.27 -35.22
CA GLY A 290 14.03 -7.42 -36.10
C GLY A 290 13.66 -8.71 -35.38
N GLY A 291 13.31 -8.64 -34.09
CA GLY A 291 12.74 -9.76 -33.34
C GLY A 291 11.35 -10.18 -33.83
N THR A 292 10.74 -11.15 -33.16
CA THR A 292 9.31 -11.42 -33.32
C THR A 292 8.50 -10.47 -32.45
N PRO A 293 7.37 -9.92 -32.93
CA PRO A 293 6.48 -9.16 -32.08
C PRO A 293 6.05 -10.03 -30.89
N SER A 294 5.88 -9.43 -29.72
CA SER A 294 5.53 -10.15 -28.50
C SER A 294 4.20 -9.64 -27.94
N VAL A 295 3.40 -10.53 -27.37
CA VAL A 295 2.18 -10.14 -26.65
C VAL A 295 2.52 -10.00 -25.17
N ALA A 296 1.83 -9.09 -24.48
CA ALA A 296 1.94 -8.93 -23.05
C ALA A 296 1.77 -10.27 -22.30
N LEU A 297 2.60 -10.47 -21.26
CA LEU A 297 2.59 -11.64 -20.40
C LEU A 297 2.67 -12.98 -21.18
N PRO A 298 3.79 -13.26 -21.85
CA PRO A 298 3.95 -14.47 -22.67
C PRO A 298 3.84 -15.76 -21.85
N HIS A 299 4.11 -15.70 -20.54
CA HIS A 299 4.07 -16.84 -19.63
C HIS A 299 2.77 -16.99 -18.85
N LEU A 300 1.75 -16.17 -19.14
CA LEU A 300 0.46 -16.28 -18.46
C LEU A 300 -0.21 -17.62 -18.78
N GLU A 301 -0.46 -18.41 -17.74
CA GLU A 301 -1.04 -19.75 -17.79
C GLU A 301 -2.48 -19.78 -17.25
N VAL A 302 -2.80 -18.95 -16.25
CA VAL A 302 -4.10 -18.93 -15.58
C VAL A 302 -4.63 -17.51 -15.50
N LEU A 303 -5.87 -17.33 -15.94
CA LEU A 303 -6.64 -16.10 -15.74
C LEU A 303 -7.90 -16.45 -14.93
N ALA A 304 -7.89 -16.09 -13.65
CA ALA A 304 -8.96 -16.42 -12.72
C ALA A 304 -9.83 -15.20 -12.44
N PHE A 305 -11.15 -15.38 -12.53
CA PHE A 305 -12.15 -14.36 -12.18
C PHE A 305 -12.98 -14.87 -11.03
N ARG A 306 -12.86 -14.25 -9.85
CA ARG A 306 -13.56 -14.69 -8.64
C ARG A 306 -14.45 -13.60 -8.10
N TYR A 307 -15.62 -13.98 -7.61
CA TYR A 307 -16.60 -13.05 -7.07
C TYR A 307 -16.89 -11.87 -8.01
N THR A 308 -16.61 -12.04 -9.31
CA THR A 308 -16.72 -10.99 -10.30
C THR A 308 -18.11 -11.10 -10.90
N PRO A 309 -18.96 -10.08 -10.77
CA PRO A 309 -20.20 -10.02 -11.50
C PRO A 309 -19.82 -9.76 -12.96
N LEU A 310 -19.69 -10.84 -13.73
CA LEU A 310 -19.44 -10.76 -15.18
C LEU A 310 -20.61 -10.07 -15.91
N ALA A 311 -21.78 -9.93 -15.25
CA ALA A 311 -22.92 -9.22 -15.79
C ALA A 311 -23.78 -8.58 -14.68
N ARG A 312 -23.77 -7.24 -14.59
CA ARG A 312 -24.98 -6.49 -14.17
C ARG A 312 -25.85 -6.08 -15.35
N HIS A 313 -25.31 -6.13 -16.58
CA HIS A 313 -26.00 -5.76 -17.82
C HIS A 313 -25.57 -6.69 -18.96
N VAL A 314 -26.53 -7.37 -19.60
CA VAL A 314 -26.31 -8.38 -20.66
C VAL A 314 -25.42 -7.87 -21.80
N GLN A 315 -25.60 -6.61 -22.21
CA GLN A 315 -24.83 -6.00 -23.30
C GLN A 315 -23.33 -5.86 -22.98
N TYR A 316 -22.98 -5.58 -21.72
CA TYR A 316 -21.59 -5.46 -21.29
C TYR A 316 -20.91 -6.83 -21.25
N MET A 317 -21.66 -7.87 -20.88
CA MET A 317 -21.17 -9.24 -20.82
C MET A 317 -20.75 -9.74 -22.20
N ALA A 318 -21.59 -9.53 -23.23
CA ALA A 318 -21.28 -9.94 -24.60
C ALA A 318 -19.99 -9.26 -25.11
N ARG A 319 -19.82 -7.95 -24.84
CA ARG A 319 -18.60 -7.22 -25.24
C ARG A 319 -17.36 -7.73 -24.52
N PHE A 320 -17.47 -8.00 -23.22
CA PHE A 320 -16.36 -8.53 -22.43
C PHE A 320 -15.91 -9.90 -22.97
N PHE A 321 -16.84 -10.83 -23.20
CA PHE A 321 -16.49 -12.15 -23.74
C PHE A 321 -15.93 -12.09 -25.16
N HIS A 322 -16.45 -11.23 -26.03
CA HIS A 322 -15.85 -11.04 -27.35
C HIS A 322 -14.39 -10.58 -27.23
N LYS A 323 -14.10 -9.58 -26.38
CA LYS A 323 -12.72 -9.15 -26.13
C LYS A 323 -11.85 -10.25 -25.52
N LEU A 324 -12.41 -11.07 -24.64
CA LEU A 324 -11.68 -12.20 -24.04
C LEU A 324 -11.34 -13.24 -25.12
N ILE A 325 -12.29 -13.57 -26.00
CA ILE A 325 -12.07 -14.46 -27.14
C ILE A 325 -11.00 -13.88 -28.07
N ASP A 326 -11.07 -12.59 -28.40
CA ASP A 326 -10.07 -11.92 -29.23
C ASP A 326 -8.68 -11.99 -28.60
N CYS A 327 -8.59 -11.76 -27.28
CA CYS A 327 -7.36 -11.92 -26.51
C CYS A 327 -6.81 -13.35 -26.59
N LEU A 328 -7.66 -14.37 -26.49
CA LEU A 328 -7.27 -15.78 -26.59
C LEU A 328 -6.80 -16.15 -28.00
N ILE A 329 -7.52 -15.70 -29.02
CA ILE A 329 -7.15 -15.89 -30.44
C ILE A 329 -5.79 -15.24 -30.71
N LEU A 330 -5.58 -14.00 -30.23
CA LEU A 330 -4.31 -13.31 -30.37
C LEU A 330 -3.17 -14.13 -29.76
N ARG A 331 -3.34 -14.66 -28.54
CA ARG A 331 -2.30 -15.50 -27.91
C ARG A 331 -2.01 -16.77 -28.72
N CYS A 332 -3.04 -17.43 -29.26
CA CYS A 332 -2.86 -18.60 -30.12
C CYS A 332 -2.06 -18.26 -31.39
N ASN A 333 -2.34 -17.11 -32.01
CA ASN A 333 -1.64 -16.66 -33.23
C ASN A 333 -0.15 -16.34 -33.01
N TYR A 334 0.27 -16.18 -31.76
CA TYR A 334 1.65 -15.90 -31.36
C TYR A 334 2.33 -17.11 -30.72
N ASP A 335 1.77 -18.32 -30.87
CA ASP A 335 2.27 -19.57 -30.28
C ASP A 335 2.49 -19.49 -28.75
N LEU A 336 1.73 -18.63 -28.08
CA LEU A 336 1.76 -18.51 -26.63
C LEU A 336 0.93 -19.61 -25.98
N PRO A 337 1.26 -20.04 -24.75
CA PRO A 337 0.44 -20.99 -24.02
C PRO A 337 -1.00 -20.46 -23.96
N VAL A 338 -1.93 -21.26 -24.51
CA VAL A 338 -3.35 -21.09 -24.28
C VAL A 338 -3.57 -21.15 -22.77
N LEU A 339 -4.37 -20.23 -22.23
CA LEU A 339 -4.70 -20.21 -20.81
C LEU A 339 -5.24 -21.60 -20.45
N ARG A 340 -4.52 -22.29 -19.56
CA ARG A 340 -4.86 -23.65 -19.13
C ARG A 340 -6.17 -23.67 -18.37
N GLU A 341 -6.45 -22.58 -17.68
CA GLU A 341 -7.59 -22.46 -16.80
C GLU A 341 -8.14 -21.03 -16.88
N ILE A 342 -9.42 -20.94 -17.23
CA ILE A 342 -10.24 -19.76 -17.00
C ILE A 342 -11.26 -20.20 -15.96
N VAL A 343 -11.14 -19.70 -14.74
CA VAL A 343 -12.04 -20.03 -13.63
C VAL A 343 -12.99 -18.86 -13.44
N PRO A 344 -14.19 -18.87 -14.05
CA PRO A 344 -15.25 -17.96 -13.68
C PRO A 344 -15.95 -18.56 -12.45
N GLU A 345 -15.55 -18.14 -11.25
CA GLU A 345 -16.37 -18.37 -10.07
C GLU A 345 -17.46 -17.30 -10.04
N VAL A 346 -18.51 -17.54 -10.82
CA VAL A 346 -19.63 -16.62 -10.98
C VAL A 346 -20.49 -16.72 -9.72
N VAL A 347 -20.48 -15.65 -8.93
CA VAL A 347 -21.57 -15.44 -7.97
C VAL A 347 -22.74 -14.90 -8.77
N TRP A 348 -23.70 -15.78 -9.06
CA TRP A 348 -25.02 -15.33 -9.47
C TRP A 348 -25.67 -14.72 -8.23
N ASP A 349 -25.84 -13.41 -8.21
CA ASP A 349 -26.44 -12.69 -7.08
C ASP A 349 -27.95 -12.96 -6.94
N GLY A 350 -28.53 -13.76 -7.85
CA GLY A 350 -29.94 -14.13 -7.86
C GLY A 350 -30.88 -12.97 -8.19
N TYR A 351 -30.34 -11.75 -8.36
CA TYR A 351 -31.09 -10.61 -8.83
C TYR A 351 -31.15 -10.67 -10.34
N VAL A 352 -32.13 -11.43 -10.85
CA VAL A 352 -32.73 -11.06 -12.11
C VAL A 352 -33.36 -9.69 -11.83
N THR A 353 -32.69 -8.60 -12.21
CA THR A 353 -33.44 -7.40 -12.56
C THR A 353 -34.34 -7.87 -13.69
N MET A 354 -35.55 -8.28 -13.34
CA MET A 354 -36.66 -8.13 -14.25
C MET A 354 -36.58 -6.65 -14.55
N GLU A 355 -35.97 -6.29 -15.69
CA GLU A 355 -36.30 -5.02 -16.29
C GLU A 355 -37.82 -5.04 -16.24
N ASP A 356 -38.43 -4.15 -15.45
CA ASP A 356 -39.87 -3.95 -15.44
C ASP A 356 -40.21 -3.47 -16.86
N ASP A 357 -40.18 -4.41 -17.80
CA ASP A 357 -40.85 -4.35 -19.08
C ASP A 357 -42.31 -4.16 -18.68
N ASP A 358 -42.80 -2.98 -19.01
CA ASP A 358 -44.21 -2.62 -18.94
C ASP A 358 -44.76 -2.41 -17.52
N ASP A 359 -44.48 -1.23 -16.96
CA ASP A 359 -45.60 -0.39 -16.56
C ASP A 359 -45.43 0.98 -17.19
N ASP A 360 -46.00 1.12 -18.39
CA ASP A 360 -46.72 2.30 -18.83
C ASP A 360 -47.77 2.70 -17.76
N TYR A 361 -47.31 3.07 -16.57
CA TYR A 361 -48.12 3.75 -15.57
C TYR A 361 -48.32 5.16 -16.12
N ILE A 362 -49.33 5.24 -16.99
CA ILE A 362 -50.28 6.34 -17.15
C ILE A 362 -49.87 7.48 -16.24
N ARG A 363 -49.07 8.39 -16.80
CA ARG A 363 -48.90 9.73 -16.28
C ARG A 363 -50.23 10.41 -16.57
N ASP A 364 -51.23 10.11 -15.73
CA ASP A 364 -52.42 10.93 -15.67
C ASP A 364 -51.93 12.34 -15.42
N TYR A 365 -52.15 13.13 -16.47
CA TYR A 365 -51.99 14.56 -16.57
C TYR A 365 -52.51 15.21 -15.29
N ILE A 366 -51.63 15.53 -14.34
CA ILE A 366 -51.91 16.50 -13.29
C ILE A 366 -51.66 17.87 -13.96
N PRO A 367 -52.71 18.68 -14.19
CA PRO A 367 -52.56 20.00 -14.78
C PRO A 367 -51.59 20.85 -13.96
N SER A 368 -50.69 21.52 -14.66
CA SER A 368 -49.60 22.34 -14.14
C SER A 368 -50.06 23.70 -13.64
N ASP A 369 -51.11 23.75 -12.83
CA ASP A 369 -51.63 24.99 -12.29
C ASP A 369 -51.51 24.93 -10.77
N TYR A 370 -50.91 25.95 -10.15
CA TYR A 370 -50.66 26.16 -8.72
C TYR A 370 -49.35 25.61 -8.16
N TYR A 371 -48.23 26.29 -8.47
CA TYR A 371 -47.41 26.83 -7.38
C TYR A 371 -47.02 28.26 -7.75
N GLU A 372 -47.73 29.18 -7.11
CA GLU A 372 -47.48 30.62 -7.10
C GLU A 372 -46.05 30.91 -6.66
N ASP A 373 -45.46 31.90 -7.33
CA ASP A 373 -44.30 32.66 -6.92
C ASP A 373 -44.31 32.91 -5.41
N ARG A 374 -43.29 32.39 -4.71
CA ARG A 374 -42.84 32.99 -3.45
C ARG A 374 -41.42 33.44 -3.62
N ASP A 375 -41.32 34.72 -3.97
CA ASP A 375 -40.19 35.57 -3.67
C ASP A 375 -39.83 35.41 -2.19
N TYR A 376 -38.71 34.75 -1.91
CA TYR A 376 -37.97 34.95 -0.67
C TYR A 376 -36.80 35.88 -1.01
N GLU A 377 -37.11 37.16 -1.18
CA GLU A 377 -36.23 38.20 -0.68
C GLU A 377 -36.33 38.13 0.84
N ASP A 378 -35.25 37.71 1.51
CA ASP A 378 -35.00 38.26 2.84
C ASP A 378 -33.51 38.54 2.99
N ASP A 379 -33.30 39.84 3.08
CA ASP A 379 -32.11 40.61 3.38
C ASP A 379 -31.77 40.47 4.88
N VAL A 380 -30.64 41.07 5.30
CA VAL A 380 -30.22 41.32 6.71
C VAL A 380 -29.59 40.12 7.45
N GLY A 381 -28.38 40.16 8.04
CA GLY A 381 -27.41 41.22 8.31
C GLY A 381 -26.45 40.78 9.45
N TYR A 382 -25.23 41.34 9.44
CA TYR A 382 -24.13 41.29 10.42
C TYR A 382 -23.28 40.01 10.56
#